data_AF-A0A2Z3HZL1-F1
#
_entry.id   AF-A0A2Z3HZL1-F1
#
_cell.length_a   1.000
_cell.length_b   1.000
_cell.length_c   1.000
_cell.angle_alpha   90.00
_cell.angle_beta   90.00
_cell.angle_gamma   90.00
#
_symmetry.space_group_name_H-M   'P 1'
#
loop_
_entity.id
_entity.type
_entity.pdbx_description
1 polymer ?
#
loop_
_entity_poly.entity_id
_entity_poly.type
_entity_poly.pdbx_seq_one_letter_code
_entity_poly.pdbx_strand_id
1 'polypeptide(L)'
;MSIDLNKVLSAAEANIDLSDFVEEFKSVLLDQLNQANPPVYSPDKANPLWQAVMDTLKRKPFEAQADVVQAIATLLVKRGEQAGIINAEMGTGKTMMAIVLAAIMYYEGYKRFLTIAPPHLVYKWRREILETIPEAKVWILNGPDALAKLIQLRQGAKPHHGPEFFILGKVRMRMGFHWKLAFKRKVTGFRLQTDPETGEEERVEVSHVCCPDCYKPVLNKNKEPIATELFINLKSREKCEYCDSPLWTLMRPNGEESKELRVKLKKSLCKLPTIGPVKAKQILQKFGDEFIADMLADNMHDFINLMDENGDLIFTDRQAVRMERKMANLEFGFGEGGYQASEYIKRYLPKYFFDLLILDEAHEYKNLSSAQGQAMGVLASRVRKTVLLTGTLMGGYADDLYYLLFRALPRRMIEDGYKPNANGSFASSAMAFMRDHGVLKDIYTQREEGNHKTAKGKKTSTRSIKAPGFGPKGIHRYVIPYTIFLKLKDIGADVLPDYQEEFIDIPMTDYQQTEYKRYASILSSELKKALAKKDTPTKQGQNPKSIRQLH
;
A
#
# COMPACT_ATOMS: atom_id res chain seq x y z
N MET A 1 -46.12 29.81 -23.62
CA MET A 1 -45.74 29.18 -24.90
C MET A 1 -45.14 27.82 -24.60
N SER A 2 -45.95 26.78 -24.77
CA SER A 2 -45.56 25.38 -24.66
C SER A 2 -44.67 25.00 -25.85
N ILE A 3 -43.40 24.70 -25.58
CA ILE A 3 -42.48 24.17 -26.59
C ILE A 3 -42.83 22.69 -26.77
N ASP A 4 -43.38 22.40 -27.94
CA ASP A 4 -43.81 21.07 -28.35
C ASP A 4 -42.56 20.24 -28.73
N LEU A 5 -41.99 19.55 -27.73
CA LEU A 5 -40.78 18.70 -27.85
C LEU A 5 -40.89 17.62 -28.94
N ASN A 6 -42.10 17.29 -29.39
CA ASN A 6 -42.31 16.29 -30.44
C ASN A 6 -42.05 16.81 -31.85
N LYS A 7 -41.91 18.13 -32.05
CA LYS A 7 -41.66 18.72 -33.38
C LYS A 7 -40.19 18.86 -33.77
N VAL A 8 -39.26 18.54 -32.86
CA VAL A 8 -37.80 18.53 -33.13
C VAL A 8 -37.28 17.13 -33.49
N LEU A 9 -38.10 16.09 -33.35
CA LEU A 9 -37.71 14.68 -33.56
C LEU A 9 -38.05 14.14 -34.96
N SER A 10 -37.93 14.95 -36.01
CA SER A 10 -38.09 14.45 -37.39
C SER A 10 -37.04 15.02 -38.35
N ALA A 11 -35.83 14.47 -38.31
CA ALA A 11 -34.97 14.28 -39.49
C ALA A 11 -33.69 13.53 -39.07
N ALA A 12 -33.48 12.36 -39.67
CA ALA A 12 -32.27 11.53 -39.65
C ALA A 12 -31.84 10.95 -38.30
N GLU A 13 -31.40 9.70 -38.33
CA GLU A 13 -30.69 9.03 -37.25
C GLU A 13 -29.43 9.84 -36.88
N ALA A 14 -29.58 10.76 -35.93
CA ALA A 14 -28.46 11.49 -35.35
C ALA A 14 -27.70 10.54 -34.41
N ASN A 15 -26.91 9.65 -35.00
CA ASN A 15 -25.74 9.07 -34.33
C ASN A 15 -24.74 10.21 -34.11
N ILE A 16 -25.00 11.04 -33.10
CA ILE A 16 -24.03 12.02 -32.63
C ILE A 16 -22.97 11.21 -31.88
N ASP A 17 -21.71 11.35 -32.28
CA ASP A 17 -20.62 10.76 -31.53
C ASP A 17 -20.64 11.31 -30.11
N LEU A 18 -20.38 10.46 -29.12
CA LEU A 18 -20.43 10.86 -27.71
C LEU A 18 -19.51 12.06 -27.44
N SER A 19 -18.40 12.16 -28.18
CA SER A 19 -17.44 13.27 -28.07
C SER A 19 -18.09 14.59 -28.51
N ASP A 20 -18.75 14.60 -29.66
CA ASP A 20 -19.42 15.77 -30.23
C ASP A 20 -20.59 16.23 -29.36
N PHE A 21 -21.38 15.28 -28.84
CA PHE A 21 -22.46 15.58 -27.89
C PHE A 21 -21.93 16.22 -26.60
N VAL A 22 -20.84 15.68 -26.03
CA VAL A 22 -20.25 16.22 -24.81
C VAL A 22 -19.69 17.62 -25.02
N GLU A 23 -19.13 17.90 -26.20
CA GLU A 23 -18.59 19.21 -26.54
C GLU A 23 -19.69 20.25 -26.77
N GLU A 24 -20.75 19.90 -27.50
CA GLU A 24 -21.89 20.77 -27.80
C GLU A 24 -22.70 21.12 -26.53
N PHE A 25 -22.97 20.13 -25.67
CA PHE A 25 -23.78 20.31 -24.46
C PHE A 25 -22.94 20.56 -23.20
N LYS A 26 -21.63 20.84 -23.35
CA LYS A 26 -20.68 20.96 -22.24
C LYS A 26 -21.12 21.94 -21.16
N SER A 27 -21.57 23.14 -21.55
CA SER A 27 -21.98 24.19 -20.60
C SER A 27 -23.20 23.79 -19.79
N VAL A 28 -24.24 23.26 -20.44
CA VAL A 28 -25.47 22.79 -19.80
C VAL A 28 -25.21 21.61 -18.88
N LEU A 29 -24.35 20.66 -19.30
CA LEU A 29 -23.92 19.53 -18.48
C LEU A 29 -23.13 20.00 -17.26
N LEU A 30 -22.21 20.97 -17.43
CA LEU A 30 -21.45 21.56 -16.33
C LEU A 30 -22.36 22.31 -15.35
N ASP A 31 -23.36 23.04 -15.83
CA ASP A 31 -24.31 23.76 -14.97
C ASP A 31 -25.20 22.80 -14.17
N GLN A 32 -25.71 21.74 -14.80
CA GLN A 32 -26.43 20.68 -14.09
C GLN A 32 -25.53 19.97 -13.08
N LEU A 33 -24.26 19.74 -13.41
CA LEU A 33 -23.29 19.12 -12.52
C LEU A 33 -22.96 20.03 -11.34
N ASN A 34 -22.82 21.34 -11.55
CA ASN A 34 -22.60 22.34 -10.51
C ASN A 34 -23.83 22.51 -9.59
N GLN A 35 -25.05 22.38 -10.12
CA GLN A 35 -26.26 22.39 -9.31
C GLN A 35 -26.38 21.11 -8.47
N ALA A 36 -26.08 19.94 -9.06
CA ALA A 36 -26.15 18.66 -8.36
C ALA A 36 -25.02 18.45 -7.35
N ASN A 37 -23.83 19.02 -7.61
CA ASN A 37 -22.64 18.96 -6.77
C ASN A 37 -21.96 20.33 -6.76
N PRO A 38 -22.43 21.28 -5.92
CA PRO A 38 -21.80 22.59 -5.83
C PRO A 38 -20.33 22.45 -5.42
N PRO A 39 -19.42 23.10 -6.16
CA PRO A 39 -17.99 22.91 -5.98
C PRO A 39 -17.59 23.18 -4.54
N VAL A 40 -16.75 22.31 -3.99
CA VAL A 40 -16.25 22.41 -2.61
C VAL A 40 -15.46 23.69 -2.40
N TYR A 41 -14.80 24.14 -3.47
CA TYR A 41 -13.91 25.27 -3.50
C TYR A 41 -14.06 26.02 -4.82
N SER A 42 -13.90 27.33 -4.75
CA SER A 42 -13.71 28.21 -5.90
C SER A 42 -12.61 29.20 -5.51
N PRO A 43 -11.73 29.60 -6.43
CA PRO A 43 -10.65 30.56 -6.13
C PRO A 43 -11.13 31.83 -5.42
N ASP A 44 -12.30 32.35 -5.81
CA ASP A 44 -12.93 33.53 -5.18
C ASP A 44 -13.28 33.34 -3.69
N LYS A 45 -13.34 32.09 -3.22
CA LYS A 45 -13.66 31.70 -1.84
C LYS A 45 -12.44 31.13 -1.12
N ALA A 46 -11.22 31.42 -1.59
CA ALA A 46 -9.99 31.04 -0.93
C ALA A 46 -9.96 31.54 0.51
N ASN A 47 -9.46 30.70 1.42
CA ASN A 47 -9.33 31.09 2.82
C ASN A 47 -8.08 31.95 2.99
N PRO A 48 -8.21 33.25 3.34
CA PRO A 48 -7.06 34.15 3.47
C PRO A 48 -6.12 33.73 4.61
N LEU A 49 -6.64 33.09 5.66
CA LEU A 49 -5.80 32.60 6.76
C LEU A 49 -4.92 31.43 6.31
N TRP A 50 -5.45 30.54 5.47
CA TRP A 50 -4.66 29.45 4.91
C TRP A 50 -3.62 29.97 3.93
N GLN A 51 -3.95 31.00 3.15
CA GLN A 51 -2.99 31.67 2.28
C GLN A 51 -1.84 32.27 3.09
N ALA A 52 -2.15 32.97 4.18
CA ALA A 52 -1.15 33.51 5.09
C ALA A 52 -0.24 32.41 5.68
N VAL A 53 -0.78 31.23 6.01
CA VAL A 53 0.03 30.07 6.43
C VAL A 53 0.98 29.64 5.33
N MET A 54 0.51 29.48 4.09
CA MET A 54 1.36 29.12 2.95
C MET A 54 2.49 30.13 2.73
N ASP A 55 2.21 31.42 2.95
CA ASP A 55 3.18 32.50 2.81
C ASP A 55 4.32 32.47 3.84
N THR A 56 4.10 31.83 5.01
CA THR A 56 5.14 31.62 6.03
C THR A 56 6.06 30.43 5.75
N LEU A 57 5.74 29.60 4.76
CA LEU A 57 6.56 28.42 4.43
C LEU A 57 7.86 28.84 3.75
N LYS A 58 8.93 28.07 4.00
CA LYS A 58 10.25 28.29 3.39
C LYS A 58 10.20 28.12 1.87
N ARG A 59 9.38 27.18 1.40
CA ARG A 59 9.08 26.94 -0.01
C ARG A 59 7.60 27.18 -0.22
N LYS A 60 7.26 28.03 -1.19
CA LYS A 60 5.87 28.36 -1.51
C LYS A 60 5.34 27.48 -2.65
N PRO A 61 4.09 27.01 -2.56
CA PRO A 61 3.44 26.35 -3.69
C PRO A 61 3.21 27.33 -4.83
N PHE A 62 3.16 26.85 -6.07
CA PHE A 62 2.62 27.63 -7.19
C PHE A 62 1.13 27.93 -6.98
N GLU A 63 0.59 28.91 -7.69
CA GLU A 63 -0.82 29.33 -7.55
C GLU A 63 -1.79 28.15 -7.75
N ALA A 64 -1.64 27.39 -8.83
CA ALA A 64 -2.46 26.21 -9.08
C ALA A 64 -2.31 25.13 -7.98
N GLN A 65 -1.13 24.99 -7.38
CA GLN A 65 -0.93 24.10 -6.24
C GLN A 65 -1.61 24.62 -4.97
N ALA A 66 -1.57 25.94 -4.74
CA ALA A 66 -2.25 26.59 -3.62
C ALA A 66 -3.77 26.38 -3.71
N ASP A 67 -4.35 26.51 -4.90
CA ASP A 67 -5.77 26.20 -5.16
C ASP A 67 -6.12 24.76 -4.83
N VAL A 68 -5.30 23.80 -5.28
CA VAL A 68 -5.50 22.39 -4.95
C VAL A 68 -5.50 22.19 -3.44
N VAL A 69 -4.53 22.79 -2.75
CA VAL A 69 -4.40 22.69 -1.29
C VAL A 69 -5.60 23.32 -0.57
N GLN A 70 -6.06 24.49 -0.99
CA GLN A 70 -7.27 25.13 -0.44
C GLN A 70 -8.51 24.24 -0.65
N ALA A 71 -8.64 23.62 -1.81
CA ALA A 71 -9.74 22.72 -2.12
C ALA A 71 -9.74 21.47 -1.24
N ILE A 72 -8.59 20.77 -1.13
CA ILE A 72 -8.51 19.57 -0.28
C ILE A 72 -8.64 19.91 1.21
N ALA A 73 -8.12 21.04 1.67
CA ALA A 73 -8.29 21.49 3.05
C ALA A 73 -9.75 21.84 3.35
N THR A 74 -10.47 22.46 2.41
CA THR A 74 -11.90 22.74 2.54
C THR A 74 -12.71 21.45 2.66
N LEU A 75 -12.39 20.44 1.85
CA LEU A 75 -13.03 19.13 1.91
C LEU A 75 -12.82 18.44 3.26
N LEU A 76 -11.57 18.35 3.72
CA LEU A 76 -11.21 17.59 4.92
C LEU A 76 -11.56 18.33 6.23
N VAL A 77 -11.33 19.64 6.28
CA VAL A 77 -11.48 20.45 7.50
C VAL A 77 -12.88 21.06 7.59
N LYS A 78 -13.29 21.86 6.61
CA LYS A 78 -14.56 22.61 6.66
C LYS A 78 -15.79 21.72 6.43
N ARG A 79 -15.76 20.87 5.39
CA ARG A 79 -16.85 19.90 5.14
C ARG A 79 -16.76 18.67 6.04
N GLY A 80 -15.63 18.45 6.69
CA GLY A 80 -15.45 17.37 7.64
C GLY A 80 -15.37 15.98 7.01
N GLU A 81 -15.14 15.86 5.70
CA GLU A 81 -15.01 14.56 5.06
C GLU A 81 -13.83 13.76 5.61
N GLN A 82 -13.95 12.43 5.61
CA GLN A 82 -12.91 11.56 6.15
C GLN A 82 -11.71 11.46 5.22
N ALA A 83 -11.93 11.52 3.91
CA ALA A 83 -10.87 11.41 2.93
C ALA A 83 -11.08 12.28 1.69
N GLY A 84 -9.99 12.55 1.00
CA GLY A 84 -9.97 13.19 -0.30
C GLY A 84 -8.78 12.75 -1.13
N ILE A 85 -8.84 13.02 -2.42
CA ILE A 85 -7.91 12.51 -3.42
C ILE A 85 -7.33 13.71 -4.17
N ILE A 86 -6.00 13.78 -4.26
CA ILE A 86 -5.29 14.66 -5.17
C ILE A 86 -4.84 13.80 -6.34
N ASN A 87 -5.56 13.93 -7.46
CA ASN A 87 -5.23 13.28 -8.71
C ASN A 87 -4.46 14.28 -9.59
N ALA A 88 -3.14 14.22 -9.55
CA ALA A 88 -2.30 15.20 -10.20
C ALA A 88 -1.20 14.53 -11.01
N GLU A 89 -0.97 15.02 -12.24
CA GLU A 89 0.01 14.46 -13.19
C GLU A 89 1.42 14.37 -12.59
N MET A 90 2.28 13.53 -13.16
CA MET A 90 3.68 13.46 -12.72
C MET A 90 4.36 14.82 -12.95
N GLY A 91 5.19 15.25 -12.01
CA GLY A 91 5.85 16.57 -12.07
C GLY A 91 5.05 17.73 -11.46
N THR A 92 3.75 17.56 -11.19
CA THR A 92 2.90 18.66 -10.66
C THR A 92 3.13 19.05 -9.19
N GLY A 93 4.03 18.36 -8.47
CA GLY A 93 4.34 18.67 -7.07
C GLY A 93 3.38 18.06 -6.04
N LYS A 94 2.89 16.83 -6.25
CA LYS A 94 2.07 16.07 -5.27
C LYS A 94 2.63 16.09 -3.84
N THR A 95 3.93 15.83 -3.71
CA THR A 95 4.64 15.86 -2.43
C THR A 95 4.55 17.25 -1.78
N MET A 96 4.82 18.31 -2.55
CA MET A 96 4.69 19.70 -2.11
C MET A 96 3.26 19.99 -1.62
N MET A 97 2.24 19.69 -2.42
CA MET A 97 0.84 19.93 -2.06
C MET A 97 0.43 19.21 -0.76
N ALA A 98 0.89 17.98 -0.55
CA ALA A 98 0.60 17.23 0.67
C ALA A 98 1.32 17.80 1.91
N ILE A 99 2.55 18.29 1.75
CA ILE A 99 3.30 18.97 2.82
C ILE A 99 2.60 20.27 3.21
N VAL A 100 2.21 21.09 2.24
CA VAL A 100 1.48 22.36 2.47
C VAL A 100 0.12 22.09 3.12
N LEU A 101 -0.61 21.06 2.70
CA LEU A 101 -1.86 20.64 3.34
C LEU A 101 -1.63 20.32 4.83
N ALA A 102 -0.56 19.58 5.17
CA ALA A 102 -0.24 19.28 6.56
C ALA A 102 0.08 20.56 7.37
N ALA A 103 0.74 21.56 6.78
CA ALA A 103 0.97 22.85 7.43
C ALA A 103 -0.33 23.61 7.73
N ILE A 104 -1.29 23.62 6.79
CA ILE A 104 -2.62 24.21 7.01
C ILE A 104 -3.39 23.44 8.07
N MET A 105 -3.37 22.11 8.02
CA MET A 105 -4.00 21.30 9.05
C MET A 105 -3.34 21.52 10.42
N TYR A 106 -2.04 21.79 10.47
CA TYR A 106 -1.38 22.17 11.72
C TYR A 106 -1.94 23.47 12.31
N TYR A 107 -2.14 24.49 11.47
CA TYR A 107 -2.81 25.72 11.85
C TYR A 107 -4.24 25.48 12.36
N GLU A 108 -4.96 24.53 11.77
CA GLU A 108 -6.31 24.10 12.19
C GLU A 108 -6.30 23.20 13.45
N GLY A 109 -5.16 23.01 14.10
CA GLY A 109 -5.03 22.32 15.38
C GLY A 109 -4.70 20.82 15.31
N TYR A 110 -4.50 20.27 14.11
CA TYR A 110 -3.95 18.92 13.93
C TYR A 110 -2.43 18.93 14.21
N LYS A 111 -1.84 17.80 14.59
CA LYS A 111 -0.43 17.78 15.04
C LYS A 111 0.43 16.70 14.38
N ARG A 112 -0.16 15.53 14.12
CA ARG A 112 0.62 14.34 13.73
C ARG A 112 0.21 13.83 12.35
N PHE A 113 1.14 13.85 11.41
CA PHE A 113 0.93 13.52 10.00
C PHE A 113 1.70 12.24 9.64
N LEU A 114 0.99 11.17 9.28
CA LEU A 114 1.58 9.90 8.89
C LEU A 114 1.62 9.80 7.36
N THR A 115 2.81 9.72 6.77
CA THR A 115 3.02 9.53 5.35
C THR A 115 3.42 8.10 5.04
N ILE A 116 2.77 7.49 4.07
CA ILE A 116 3.18 6.22 3.48
C ILE A 116 3.70 6.47 2.09
N ALA A 117 4.96 6.10 1.86
CA ALA A 117 5.65 6.36 0.61
C ALA A 117 6.30 5.08 0.04
N PRO A 118 6.56 5.03 -1.28
CA PRO A 118 7.51 4.09 -1.86
C PRO A 118 8.85 4.09 -1.10
N PRO A 119 9.55 2.95 -0.93
CA PRO A 119 10.73 2.87 -0.07
C PRO A 119 11.84 3.85 -0.46
N HIS A 120 12.02 4.07 -1.76
CA HIS A 120 13.01 4.98 -2.31
C HIS A 120 12.64 6.47 -2.16
N LEU A 121 11.40 6.80 -1.78
CA LEU A 121 10.95 8.17 -1.55
C LEU A 121 10.97 8.59 -0.07
N VAL A 122 11.18 7.66 0.87
CA VAL A 122 11.11 7.94 2.31
C VAL A 122 12.02 9.11 2.74
N TYR A 123 13.28 9.11 2.31
CA TYR A 123 14.21 10.19 2.65
C TYR A 123 13.99 11.46 1.83
N LYS A 124 13.50 11.32 0.59
CA LYS A 124 13.07 12.45 -0.23
C LYS A 124 11.94 13.22 0.46
N TRP A 125 10.93 12.51 0.98
CA TRP A 125 9.86 13.09 1.79
C TRP A 125 10.41 13.82 3.03
N ARG A 126 11.33 13.20 3.78
CA ARG A 126 11.96 13.86 4.94
C ARG A 126 12.63 15.17 4.55
N ARG A 127 13.44 15.15 3.49
CA ARG A 127 14.14 16.33 2.98
C ARG A 127 13.14 17.42 2.59
N GLU A 128 12.15 17.09 1.77
CA GLU A 128 11.14 18.05 1.32
C GLU A 128 10.34 18.66 2.46
N ILE A 129 9.99 17.88 3.50
CA ILE A 129 9.31 18.41 4.69
C ILE A 129 10.18 19.44 5.42
N LEU A 130 11.44 19.11 5.71
CA LEU A 130 12.35 19.97 6.46
C LEU A 130 12.74 21.25 5.70
N GLU A 131 12.85 21.14 4.37
CA GLU A 131 13.10 22.26 3.46
C GLU A 131 11.87 23.18 3.30
N THR A 132 10.65 22.67 3.51
CA THR A 132 9.42 23.42 3.26
C THR A 132 8.84 24.04 4.53
N ILE A 133 8.75 23.27 5.62
CA ILE A 133 8.08 23.69 6.85
C ILE A 133 9.12 24.05 7.93
N PRO A 134 9.05 25.26 8.53
CA PRO A 134 9.90 25.61 9.67
C PRO A 134 9.53 24.76 10.90
N GLU A 135 10.54 24.39 11.69
CA GLU A 135 10.37 23.65 12.95
C GLU A 135 9.63 22.30 12.82
N ALA A 136 9.51 21.75 11.61
CA ALA A 136 8.95 20.42 11.42
C ALA A 136 9.84 19.34 12.03
N LYS A 137 9.22 18.37 12.71
CA LYS A 137 9.90 17.19 13.24
C LYS A 137 9.53 15.98 12.41
N VAL A 138 10.52 15.20 11.97
CA VAL A 138 10.30 14.04 11.10
C VAL A 138 10.82 12.77 11.75
N TRP A 139 9.95 11.77 11.86
CA TRP A 139 10.24 10.42 12.34
C TRP A 139 10.27 9.44 11.16
N ILE A 140 11.39 8.73 10.98
CA ILE A 140 11.49 7.65 9.99
C ILE A 140 11.15 6.32 10.68
N LEU A 141 10.05 5.70 10.24
CA LEU A 141 9.55 4.42 10.75
C LEU A 141 9.85 3.26 9.78
N ASN A 142 10.96 3.33 9.04
CA ASN A 142 11.31 2.35 8.00
C ASN A 142 12.48 1.40 8.40
N GLY A 143 13.20 1.74 9.46
CA GLY A 143 14.31 0.98 10.02
C GLY A 143 13.89 -0.17 10.96
N PRO A 144 14.84 -1.04 11.36
CA PRO A 144 14.63 -2.12 12.34
C PRO A 144 14.29 -1.59 13.74
N ASP A 145 14.58 -0.32 14.00
CA ASP A 145 14.28 0.39 15.24
C ASP A 145 12.86 1.02 15.23
N ALA A 146 12.11 0.89 14.13
CA ALA A 146 10.77 1.46 14.00
C ALA A 146 9.85 1.05 15.16
N LEU A 147 9.97 -0.18 15.66
CA LEU A 147 9.24 -0.63 16.85
C LEU A 147 9.68 0.11 18.12
N ALA A 148 10.97 0.31 18.32
CA ALA A 148 11.48 1.05 19.47
C ALA A 148 10.99 2.51 19.44
N LYS A 149 11.05 3.17 18.28
CA LYS A 149 10.47 4.50 18.04
C LYS A 149 8.97 4.52 18.37
N LEU A 150 8.20 3.53 17.92
CA LEU A 150 6.76 3.42 18.22
C LEU A 150 6.47 3.19 19.72
N ILE A 151 7.31 2.42 20.42
CA ILE A 151 7.22 2.24 21.87
C ILE A 151 7.52 3.55 22.60
N GLN A 152 8.57 4.27 22.19
CA GLN A 152 8.91 5.58 22.74
C GLN A 152 7.76 6.58 22.56
N LEU A 153 7.13 6.59 21.38
CA LEU A 153 5.95 7.43 21.12
C LEU A 153 4.78 7.08 22.03
N ARG A 154 4.55 5.78 22.28
CA ARG A 154 3.49 5.31 23.19
C ARG A 154 3.76 5.71 24.64
N GLN A 155 5.02 5.68 25.08
CA GLN A 155 5.42 6.01 26.45
C GLN A 155 5.37 7.51 26.76
N GLY A 156 5.03 8.36 25.78
CA GLY A 156 4.95 9.80 25.94
C GLY A 156 6.25 10.47 25.54
N ALA A 157 6.52 10.51 24.23
CA ALA A 157 7.62 11.30 23.69
C ALA A 157 7.47 12.78 24.10
N LYS A 158 8.61 13.46 24.31
CA LYS A 158 8.64 14.88 24.69
C LYS A 158 7.77 15.71 23.73
N PRO A 159 6.94 16.64 24.26
CA PRO A 159 6.13 17.53 23.43
C PRO A 159 7.02 18.28 22.45
N HIS A 160 6.60 18.34 21.18
CA HIS A 160 7.27 19.12 20.14
C HIS A 160 6.41 20.34 19.81
N HIS A 161 7.04 21.52 19.75
CA HIS A 161 6.40 22.75 19.30
C HIS A 161 6.60 22.84 17.78
N GLY A 162 5.70 22.19 17.03
CA GLY A 162 5.71 22.17 15.57
C GLY A 162 4.94 20.96 15.01
N PRO A 163 4.75 20.88 13.68
CA PRO A 163 4.12 19.73 13.06
C PRO A 163 5.04 18.50 13.10
N GLU A 164 4.50 17.37 13.54
CA GLU A 164 5.22 16.09 13.58
C GLU A 164 4.83 15.19 12.41
N PHE A 165 5.80 14.84 11.58
CA PHE A 165 5.65 13.93 10.46
C PHE A 165 6.23 12.55 10.78
N PHE A 166 5.56 11.50 10.34
CA PHE A 166 5.96 10.12 10.50
C PHE A 166 5.97 9.47 9.13
N ILE A 167 7.10 8.96 8.67
CA ILE A 167 7.23 8.41 7.32
C ILE A 167 7.46 6.90 7.40
N LEU A 168 6.56 6.15 6.77
CA LEU A 168 6.59 4.69 6.70
C LEU A 168 6.74 4.25 5.25
N GLY A 169 7.68 3.34 4.97
CA GLY A 169 7.79 2.73 3.66
C GLY A 169 6.67 1.72 3.41
N LYS A 170 6.01 1.75 2.24
CA LYS A 170 4.89 0.86 1.89
C LYS A 170 5.19 -0.64 2.05
N VAL A 171 6.45 -1.06 1.87
CA VAL A 171 6.86 -2.48 1.98
C VAL A 171 6.83 -2.96 3.44
N ARG A 172 7.00 -2.06 4.41
CA ARG A 172 6.92 -2.38 5.85
C ARG A 172 5.49 -2.58 6.36
N MET A 173 4.48 -2.35 5.51
CA MET A 173 3.07 -2.52 5.86
C MET A 173 2.55 -3.96 5.74
N ARG A 174 3.38 -4.94 5.32
CA ARG A 174 2.95 -6.34 5.11
C ARG A 174 2.39 -6.98 6.39
N MET A 175 1.46 -7.93 6.23
CA MET A 175 0.78 -8.69 7.30
C MET A 175 1.65 -9.83 7.85
N GLY A 176 1.78 -9.92 9.18
CA GLY A 176 2.52 -10.96 9.92
C GLY A 176 3.69 -10.45 10.77
N PHE A 177 3.93 -11.07 11.93
CA PHE A 177 5.12 -10.86 12.75
C PHE A 177 5.59 -12.18 13.37
N HIS A 178 6.91 -12.32 13.57
CA HIS A 178 7.49 -13.48 14.23
C HIS A 178 7.41 -13.31 15.74
N TRP A 179 6.91 -14.33 16.42
CA TRP A 179 6.78 -14.36 17.87
C TRP A 179 7.16 -15.75 18.38
N LYS A 180 7.61 -15.80 19.64
CA LYS A 180 7.84 -17.03 20.39
C LYS A 180 7.06 -16.98 21.68
N LEU A 181 6.82 -18.13 22.29
CA LEU A 181 6.25 -18.20 23.63
C LEU A 181 7.23 -17.60 24.65
N ALA A 182 6.71 -16.92 25.66
CA ALA A 182 7.46 -16.29 26.73
C ALA A 182 6.96 -16.84 28.06
N PHE A 183 7.82 -17.62 28.72
CA PHE A 183 7.49 -18.30 29.95
C PHE A 183 8.73 -18.63 30.78
N LYS A 184 8.53 -18.94 32.05
CA LYS A 184 9.53 -19.58 32.91
C LYS A 184 9.14 -21.04 33.13
N ARG A 185 10.12 -21.94 33.06
CA ARG A 185 9.94 -23.36 33.35
C ARG A 185 10.11 -23.57 34.86
N LYS A 186 9.17 -24.27 35.49
CA LYS A 186 9.27 -24.71 36.88
C LYS A 186 9.25 -26.24 36.94
N VAL A 187 10.35 -26.80 37.41
CA VAL A 187 10.49 -28.25 37.62
C VAL A 187 9.67 -28.66 38.83
N THR A 188 8.88 -29.71 38.69
CA THR A 188 8.00 -30.25 39.74
C THR A 188 8.36 -31.65 40.19
N GLY A 189 9.16 -32.38 39.40
CA GLY A 189 9.63 -33.72 39.76
C GLY A 189 10.25 -34.45 38.59
N PHE A 190 10.47 -35.74 38.76
CA PHE A 190 10.97 -36.65 37.72
C PHE A 190 10.05 -37.86 37.64
N ARG A 191 9.87 -38.39 36.43
CA ARG A 191 9.13 -39.63 36.17
C ARG A 191 10.02 -40.59 35.40
N LEU A 192 9.92 -41.88 35.71
CA LEU A 192 10.55 -42.93 34.91
C LEU A 192 9.68 -43.18 33.66
N GLN A 193 10.29 -43.10 32.49
CA GLN A 193 9.69 -43.43 31.21
C GLN A 193 10.51 -44.52 30.56
N THR A 194 9.86 -45.63 30.22
CA THR A 194 10.50 -46.73 29.52
C THR A 194 10.55 -46.41 28.03
N ASP A 195 11.74 -46.50 27.43
CA ASP A 195 11.92 -46.35 25.99
C ASP A 195 11.25 -47.54 25.26
N PRO A 196 10.31 -47.30 24.33
CA PRO A 196 9.62 -48.36 23.59
C PRO A 196 10.54 -49.23 22.73
N GLU A 197 11.70 -48.74 22.30
CA GLU A 197 12.62 -49.45 21.40
C GLU A 197 13.71 -50.21 22.16
N THR A 198 14.22 -49.66 23.26
CA THR A 198 15.35 -50.23 24.01
C THR A 198 14.94 -50.92 25.31
N GLY A 199 13.74 -50.63 25.85
CA GLY A 199 13.26 -51.17 27.12
C GLY A 199 13.97 -50.59 28.36
N GLU A 200 14.87 -49.62 28.18
CA GLU A 200 15.57 -48.96 29.28
C GLU A 200 14.68 -47.92 29.97
N GLU A 201 14.82 -47.78 31.29
CA GLU A 201 14.11 -46.76 32.06
C GLU A 201 14.88 -45.44 32.06
N GLU A 202 14.33 -44.41 31.43
CA GLU A 202 14.89 -43.07 31.41
C GLU A 202 14.17 -42.16 32.42
N ARG A 203 14.94 -41.34 33.16
CA ARG A 203 14.38 -40.30 34.03
C ARG A 203 14.01 -39.07 33.20
N VAL A 204 12.72 -38.83 33.05
CA VAL A 204 12.18 -37.67 32.35
C VAL A 204 11.72 -36.61 33.35
N GLU A 205 12.13 -35.37 33.12
CA GLU A 205 11.80 -34.23 33.97
C GLU A 205 10.34 -33.80 33.78
N VAL A 206 9.57 -33.71 34.87
CA VAL A 206 8.21 -33.19 34.87
C VAL A 206 8.25 -31.71 35.23
N SER A 207 7.88 -30.86 34.28
CA SER A 207 7.93 -29.41 34.43
C SER A 207 6.66 -28.73 33.92
N HIS A 208 6.28 -27.63 34.55
CA HIS A 208 5.14 -26.80 34.11
C HIS A 208 5.58 -25.35 33.84
N VAL A 209 4.69 -24.65 33.14
CA VAL A 209 4.92 -23.28 32.66
C VAL A 209 4.42 -22.26 33.66
N CYS A 210 5.23 -21.22 33.91
CA CYS A 210 4.87 -20.06 34.71
C CYS A 210 4.95 -18.77 33.89
N CYS A 211 4.10 -17.80 34.23
CA CYS A 211 4.16 -16.45 33.70
C CYS A 211 5.56 -15.83 33.96
N PRO A 212 6.18 -15.17 32.96
CA PRO A 212 7.50 -14.57 33.14
C PRO A 212 7.51 -13.36 34.09
N ASP A 213 6.37 -12.67 34.23
CA ASP A 213 6.26 -11.43 35.03
C ASP A 213 5.75 -11.69 36.45
N CYS A 214 4.62 -12.41 36.60
CA CYS A 214 4.01 -12.66 37.91
C CYS A 214 4.33 -14.04 38.51
N TYR A 215 5.08 -14.88 37.79
CA TYR A 215 5.52 -16.21 38.25
C TYR A 215 4.42 -17.22 38.58
N LYS A 216 3.14 -16.88 38.40
CA LYS A 216 2.03 -17.82 38.62
C LYS A 216 1.98 -18.89 37.52
N PRO A 217 1.54 -20.11 37.85
CA PRO A 217 1.43 -21.20 36.88
C PRO A 217 0.40 -20.86 35.80
N VAL A 218 0.73 -21.16 34.55
CA VAL A 218 -0.19 -21.07 33.42
C VAL A 218 -1.11 -22.28 33.48
N LEU A 219 -2.41 -22.05 33.48
CA LEU A 219 -3.41 -23.11 33.65
C LEU A 219 -4.00 -23.54 32.30
N ASN A 220 -4.35 -24.82 32.19
CA ASN A 220 -5.14 -25.37 31.10
C ASN A 220 -6.64 -25.09 31.33
N LYS A 221 -7.51 -25.53 30.40
CA LYS A 221 -8.97 -25.37 30.52
C LYS A 221 -9.58 -26.03 31.77
N ASN A 222 -8.91 -27.02 32.33
CA ASN A 222 -9.33 -27.73 33.54
C ASN A 222 -8.77 -27.08 34.82
N LYS A 223 -8.15 -25.89 34.73
CA LYS A 223 -7.48 -25.17 35.84
C LYS A 223 -6.27 -25.89 36.42
N GLU A 224 -5.61 -26.74 35.65
CA GLU A 224 -4.39 -27.44 36.05
C GLU A 224 -3.16 -26.81 35.39
N PRO A 225 -1.97 -26.81 36.04
CA PRO A 225 -0.73 -26.31 35.44
C PRO A 225 -0.42 -27.02 34.12
N ILE A 226 -0.19 -26.25 33.05
CA ILE A 226 0.15 -26.81 31.74
C ILE A 226 1.61 -27.30 31.72
N ALA A 227 1.80 -28.53 31.25
CA ALA A 227 3.14 -29.10 31.04
C ALA A 227 3.91 -28.32 29.98
N THR A 228 5.23 -28.23 30.15
CA THR A 228 6.10 -27.44 29.27
C THR A 228 6.04 -27.93 27.81
N GLU A 229 6.00 -29.25 27.60
CA GLU A 229 5.99 -29.85 26.26
C GLU A 229 4.69 -29.53 25.50
N LEU A 230 3.56 -29.47 26.22
CA LEU A 230 2.26 -29.11 25.64
C LEU A 230 2.19 -27.62 25.33
N PHE A 231 2.73 -26.77 26.21
CA PHE A 231 2.71 -25.33 26.04
C PHE A 231 3.51 -24.87 24.82
N ILE A 232 4.70 -25.46 24.60
CA ILE A 232 5.57 -25.11 23.46
C ILE A 232 4.89 -25.36 22.10
N ASN A 233 3.95 -26.31 22.05
CA ASN A 233 3.21 -26.65 20.84
C ASN A 233 1.98 -25.74 20.58
N LEU A 234 1.71 -24.76 21.45
CA LEU A 234 0.63 -23.81 21.24
C LEU A 234 0.89 -22.93 20.02
N LYS A 235 -0.10 -22.90 19.12
CA LYS A 235 -0.09 -22.04 17.93
C LYS A 235 -0.83 -20.72 18.14
N SER A 236 -1.36 -20.48 19.34
CA SER A 236 -2.08 -19.27 19.74
C SER A 236 -1.25 -18.41 20.69
N ARG A 237 -1.51 -17.10 20.67
CA ARG A 237 -0.89 -16.12 21.56
C ARG A 237 -1.80 -15.90 22.75
N GLU A 238 -1.37 -16.40 23.91
CA GLU A 238 -2.13 -16.32 25.16
C GLU A 238 -1.65 -15.19 26.07
N LYS A 239 -2.47 -14.84 27.06
CA LYS A 239 -2.11 -13.94 28.15
C LYS A 239 -2.18 -14.66 29.48
N CYS A 240 -1.44 -14.16 30.46
CA CYS A 240 -1.55 -14.65 31.82
C CYS A 240 -2.90 -14.27 32.42
N GLU A 241 -3.64 -15.25 32.94
CA GLU A 241 -4.95 -15.02 33.60
C GLU A 241 -4.86 -14.17 34.87
N TYR A 242 -3.66 -14.02 35.45
CA TYR A 242 -3.48 -13.33 36.73
C TYR A 242 -3.02 -11.89 36.61
N CYS A 243 -2.10 -11.58 35.68
CA CYS A 243 -1.54 -10.23 35.51
C CYS A 243 -1.75 -9.64 34.12
N ASP A 244 -2.48 -10.33 33.24
CA ASP A 244 -2.75 -9.97 31.83
C ASP A 244 -1.48 -9.77 30.98
N SER A 245 -0.31 -10.17 31.49
CA SER A 245 0.93 -10.06 30.74
C SER A 245 0.99 -11.10 29.61
N PRO A 246 1.58 -10.76 28.46
CA PRO A 246 1.61 -11.66 27.32
C PRO A 246 2.51 -12.87 27.60
N LEU A 247 1.99 -14.09 27.39
CA LEU A 247 2.78 -15.34 27.48
C LEU A 247 3.55 -15.63 26.17
N TRP A 248 3.85 -14.57 25.44
CA TRP A 248 4.57 -14.57 24.18
C TRP A 248 5.38 -13.29 24.07
N THR A 249 6.48 -13.36 23.34
CA THR A 249 7.31 -12.21 23.02
C THR A 249 7.65 -12.20 21.54
N LEU A 250 8.03 -11.04 21.04
CA LEU A 250 8.49 -10.91 19.66
C LEU A 250 9.83 -11.62 19.50
N MET A 251 10.03 -12.27 18.37
CA MET A 251 11.31 -12.87 18.03
C MET A 251 11.77 -12.39 16.66
N ARG A 252 13.09 -12.29 16.49
CA ARG A 252 13.68 -12.25 15.17
C ARG A 252 13.85 -13.71 14.71
N PRO A 253 13.39 -14.10 13.51
CA PRO A 253 13.43 -15.48 13.05
C PRO A 253 14.85 -16.08 13.00
N ASN A 254 15.89 -15.25 12.98
CA ASN A 254 17.29 -15.69 12.99
C ASN A 254 18.08 -14.99 14.11
N GLY A 255 17.98 -15.54 15.32
CA GLY A 255 18.67 -15.03 16.51
C GLY A 255 19.83 -15.93 16.94
N GLU A 256 20.82 -16.15 16.09
CA GLU A 256 22.15 -16.63 16.52
C GLU A 256 23.20 -15.53 16.37
N GLU A 257 24.01 -15.39 17.42
CA GLU A 257 24.74 -14.18 17.81
C GLU A 257 25.97 -13.87 16.93
N SER A 258 26.12 -12.60 16.58
CA SER A 258 27.35 -11.87 16.18
C SER A 258 28.12 -12.35 14.93
N LYS A 259 28.50 -13.63 14.84
CA LYS A 259 29.14 -14.21 13.64
C LYS A 259 28.17 -14.26 12.45
N GLU A 260 26.89 -14.53 12.70
CA GLU A 260 25.85 -14.50 11.67
C GLU A 260 25.56 -13.09 11.17
N LEU A 261 25.59 -12.07 12.05
CA LEU A 261 25.32 -10.68 11.66
C LEU A 261 26.34 -10.21 10.63
N ARG A 262 27.63 -10.45 10.88
CA ARG A 262 28.69 -10.10 9.94
C ARG A 262 28.56 -10.80 8.59
N VAL A 263 28.19 -12.09 8.60
CA VAL A 263 27.95 -12.87 7.38
C VAL A 263 26.73 -12.35 6.61
N LYS A 264 25.64 -12.03 7.30
CA LYS A 264 24.42 -11.45 6.71
C LYS A 264 24.66 -10.05 6.16
N LEU A 265 25.31 -9.16 6.91
CA LEU A 265 25.69 -7.83 6.46
C LEU A 265 26.62 -7.91 5.25
N LYS A 266 27.64 -8.77 5.28
CA LYS A 266 28.53 -8.98 4.14
C LYS A 266 27.75 -9.44 2.91
N LYS A 267 26.86 -10.44 3.05
CA LYS A 267 26.01 -10.94 1.96
C LYS A 267 25.08 -9.85 1.41
N SER A 268 24.53 -9.01 2.27
CA SER A 268 23.61 -7.93 1.88
C SER A 268 24.35 -6.74 1.24
N LEU A 269 25.51 -6.35 1.77
CA LEU A 269 26.40 -5.37 1.16
C LEU A 269 26.83 -5.79 -0.25
N CYS A 270 27.14 -7.07 -0.46
CA CYS A 270 27.51 -7.61 -1.78
C CYS A 270 26.38 -7.57 -2.82
N LYS A 271 25.12 -7.38 -2.39
CA LYS A 271 24.01 -7.21 -3.33
C LYS A 271 23.88 -5.76 -3.81
N LEU A 272 24.53 -4.81 -3.14
CA LEU A 272 24.59 -3.42 -3.59
C LEU A 272 25.52 -3.33 -4.80
N PRO A 273 25.18 -2.54 -5.83
CA PRO A 273 26.04 -2.40 -6.99
C PRO A 273 27.38 -1.80 -6.55
N THR A 274 28.46 -2.19 -7.23
CA THR A 274 29.84 -1.73 -6.99
C THR A 274 30.49 -2.22 -5.69
N ILE A 275 29.79 -2.98 -4.84
CA ILE A 275 30.35 -3.58 -3.62
C ILE A 275 30.57 -5.08 -3.81
N GLY A 276 31.83 -5.47 -3.95
CA GLY A 276 32.25 -6.88 -3.94
C GLY A 276 32.53 -7.42 -2.53
N PRO A 277 32.77 -8.74 -2.38
CA PRO A 277 33.03 -9.37 -1.09
C PRO A 277 34.26 -8.83 -0.35
N VAL A 278 35.25 -8.31 -1.09
CA VAL A 278 36.44 -7.67 -0.53
C VAL A 278 36.10 -6.30 0.06
N LYS A 279 35.45 -5.43 -0.72
CA LYS A 279 35.03 -4.09 -0.28
C LYS A 279 34.01 -4.16 0.87
N ALA A 280 33.09 -5.13 0.83
CA ALA A 280 32.16 -5.38 1.95
C ALA A 280 32.88 -5.77 3.25
N LYS A 281 33.93 -6.60 3.17
CA LYS A 281 34.73 -6.98 4.35
C LYS A 281 35.50 -5.79 4.91
N GLN A 282 36.08 -4.95 4.03
CA GLN A 282 36.80 -3.74 4.41
C GLN A 282 35.90 -2.74 5.14
N ILE A 283 34.70 -2.48 4.60
CA ILE A 283 33.71 -1.59 5.24
C ILE A 283 33.33 -2.11 6.63
N LEU A 284 32.98 -3.38 6.76
CA LEU A 284 32.61 -3.97 8.06
C LEU A 284 33.78 -3.97 9.07
N GLN A 285 35.02 -4.13 8.59
CA GLN A 285 36.20 -4.10 9.45
C GLN A 285 36.56 -2.68 9.91
N LYS A 286 36.35 -1.67 9.05
CA LYS A 286 36.72 -0.28 9.32
C LYS A 286 35.69 0.44 10.20
N PHE A 287 34.41 0.15 10.02
CA PHE A 287 33.33 0.88 10.72
C PHE A 287 32.61 0.07 11.80
N GLY A 288 32.83 -1.25 11.85
CA GLY A 288 32.15 -2.14 12.78
C GLY A 288 30.79 -2.63 12.28
N ASP A 289 30.42 -3.83 12.71
CA ASP A 289 29.22 -4.51 12.21
C ASP A 289 27.93 -3.82 12.69
N GLU A 290 27.88 -3.35 13.94
CA GLU A 290 26.70 -2.69 14.53
C GLU A 290 26.45 -1.31 13.90
N PHE A 291 27.47 -0.49 13.74
CA PHE A 291 27.35 0.83 13.11
C PHE A 291 26.88 0.75 11.65
N ILE A 292 27.42 -0.21 10.87
CA ILE A 292 26.98 -0.43 9.49
C ILE A 292 25.57 -1.03 9.45
N ALA A 293 25.22 -1.90 10.41
CA ALA A 293 23.87 -2.42 10.54
C ALA A 293 22.87 -1.28 10.79
N ASP A 294 23.16 -0.39 11.75
CA ASP A 294 22.34 0.76 12.13
C ASP A 294 22.25 1.79 11.00
N MET A 295 23.36 2.07 10.30
CA MET A 295 23.35 3.02 9.17
C MET A 295 22.56 2.49 7.96
N LEU A 296 22.73 1.22 7.59
CA LEU A 296 21.94 0.60 6.51
C LEU A 296 20.46 0.46 6.89
N ALA A 297 20.17 0.44 8.19
CA ALA A 297 18.86 0.38 8.78
C ALA A 297 18.12 1.72 8.81
N ASP A 298 18.81 2.79 9.23
CA ASP A 298 18.24 4.11 9.52
C ASP A 298 18.47 5.16 8.43
N ASN A 299 19.55 5.07 7.65
CA ASN A 299 19.84 6.02 6.58
C ASN A 299 20.84 5.49 5.53
N MET A 300 20.31 4.88 4.46
CA MET A 300 21.16 4.40 3.35
C MET A 300 21.88 5.52 2.58
N HIS A 301 21.45 6.78 2.66
CA HIS A 301 22.21 7.89 2.06
C HIS A 301 23.46 8.23 2.87
N ASP A 302 23.43 8.08 4.20
CA ASP A 302 24.64 8.23 5.03
C ASP A 302 25.63 7.12 4.70
N PHE A 303 25.14 5.93 4.35
CA PHE A 303 26.01 4.85 3.85
C PHE A 303 26.63 5.18 2.48
N ILE A 304 25.92 5.89 1.59
CA ILE A 304 26.48 6.32 0.30
C ILE A 304 27.52 7.44 0.52
N ASN A 305 27.28 8.31 1.50
CA ASN A 305 28.18 9.39 1.90
C ASN A 305 29.13 8.97 3.02
N LEU A 306 29.43 7.68 3.14
CA LEU A 306 30.31 7.16 4.18
C LEU A 306 31.71 7.76 3.98
N MET A 307 32.19 8.49 4.97
CA MET A 307 33.54 9.04 4.99
C MET A 307 34.44 8.16 5.83
N ASP A 308 35.72 8.12 5.51
CA ASP A 308 36.70 7.49 6.37
C ASP A 308 37.30 8.41 7.43
N GLU A 309 38.24 7.88 8.22
CA GLU A 309 38.90 8.60 9.32
C GLU A 309 39.63 9.87 8.87
N ASN A 310 39.94 10.01 7.58
CA ASN A 310 40.59 11.18 7.01
C ASN A 310 39.59 12.18 6.40
N GLY A 311 38.28 11.87 6.45
CA GLY A 311 37.23 12.68 5.85
C GLY A 311 36.99 12.43 4.36
N ASP A 312 37.62 11.41 3.77
CA ASP A 312 37.47 11.07 2.36
C ASP A 312 36.28 10.14 2.12
N LEU A 313 35.52 10.37 1.04
CA LEU A 313 34.38 9.52 0.67
C LEU A 313 34.84 8.12 0.25
N ILE A 314 34.25 7.09 0.87
CA ILE A 314 34.47 5.67 0.58
C ILE A 314 33.98 5.28 -0.83
N PHE A 315 32.97 6.01 -1.32
CA PHE A 315 32.34 5.83 -2.62
C PHE A 315 32.57 7.06 -3.48
N THR A 316 33.00 6.85 -4.72
CA THR A 316 33.10 7.96 -5.68
C THR A 316 31.71 8.41 -6.13
N ASP A 317 31.56 9.64 -6.60
CA ASP A 317 30.27 10.17 -7.09
C ASP A 317 29.59 9.27 -8.13
N ARG A 318 30.39 8.66 -9.02
CA ARG A 318 29.88 7.70 -10.01
C ARG A 318 29.37 6.40 -9.37
N GLN A 319 29.99 5.94 -8.28
CA GLN A 319 29.53 4.77 -7.51
C GLN A 319 28.25 5.11 -6.74
N ALA A 320 28.22 6.27 -6.08
CA ALA A 320 27.07 6.80 -5.35
C ALA A 320 25.83 6.88 -6.24
N VAL A 321 25.91 7.56 -7.39
CA VAL A 321 24.77 7.70 -8.33
C VAL A 321 24.28 6.34 -8.86
N ARG A 322 25.19 5.38 -9.10
CA ARG A 322 24.82 4.01 -9.50
C ARG A 322 24.12 3.25 -8.39
N MET A 323 24.58 3.42 -7.14
CA MET A 323 23.95 2.85 -5.96
C MET A 323 22.55 3.42 -5.79
N GLU A 324 22.37 4.74 -5.81
CA GLU A 324 21.06 5.39 -5.72
C GLU A 324 20.07 4.90 -6.79
N ARG A 325 20.48 4.88 -8.07
CA ARG A 325 19.60 4.45 -9.18
C ARG A 325 19.16 2.99 -9.08
N LYS A 326 20.05 2.08 -8.66
CA LYS A 326 19.71 0.66 -8.54
C LYS A 326 18.97 0.36 -7.24
N MET A 327 19.27 1.08 -6.16
CA MET A 327 18.58 1.01 -4.87
C MET A 327 17.13 1.51 -4.97
N ALA A 328 16.83 2.44 -5.88
CA ALA A 328 15.45 2.84 -6.16
C ALA A 328 14.54 1.67 -6.55
N ASN A 329 15.12 0.65 -7.20
CA ASN A 329 14.45 -0.55 -7.70
C ASN A 329 14.67 -1.80 -6.82
N LEU A 330 15.59 -1.76 -5.86
CA LEU A 330 15.91 -2.90 -5.00
C LEU A 330 15.14 -2.77 -3.68
N GLU A 331 14.19 -3.67 -3.44
CA GLU A 331 13.40 -3.79 -2.20
C GLU A 331 14.27 -4.27 -1.01
N PHE A 332 15.29 -3.51 -0.61
CA PHE A 332 16.11 -3.83 0.57
C PHE A 332 15.38 -3.47 1.87
N GLY A 333 14.90 -4.49 2.57
CA GLY A 333 14.72 -4.43 4.02
C GLY A 333 16.00 -4.93 4.68
N PHE A 334 16.92 -4.05 5.04
CA PHE A 334 17.93 -4.41 6.06
C PHE A 334 17.18 -4.60 7.38
N GLY A 335 17.34 -5.77 7.98
CA GLY A 335 16.50 -6.25 9.06
C GLY A 335 15.15 -6.75 8.55
N GLU A 336 14.99 -8.07 8.57
CA GLU A 336 13.69 -8.72 8.81
C GLU A 336 13.28 -8.42 10.26
N GLY A 337 13.09 -7.13 10.58
CA GLY A 337 12.32 -6.70 11.73
C GLY A 337 10.91 -7.21 11.46
N GLY A 338 10.66 -8.45 11.85
CA GLY A 338 9.43 -9.16 11.58
C GLY A 338 8.31 -8.64 12.45
N TYR A 339 8.16 -7.32 12.59
CA TYR A 339 7.10 -6.68 13.36
C TYR A 339 6.50 -5.54 12.55
N GLN A 340 5.18 -5.54 12.42
CA GLN A 340 4.47 -4.64 11.54
C GLN A 340 4.13 -3.32 12.23
N ALA A 341 4.57 -2.21 11.67
CA ALA A 341 4.21 -0.89 12.16
C ALA A 341 2.67 -0.68 12.17
N SER A 342 1.98 -1.12 11.12
CA SER A 342 0.51 -1.02 11.01
C SER A 342 -0.23 -1.75 12.13
N GLU A 343 0.23 -2.94 12.51
CA GLU A 343 -0.38 -3.73 13.58
C GLU A 343 -0.10 -3.12 14.96
N TYR A 344 1.08 -2.52 15.17
CA TYR A 344 1.37 -1.78 16.40
C TYR A 344 0.47 -0.57 16.56
N ILE A 345 0.40 0.26 15.51
CA ILE A 345 -0.43 1.46 15.48
C ILE A 345 -1.87 1.09 15.80
N LYS A 346 -2.38 0.00 15.22
CA LYS A 346 -3.70 -0.54 15.53
C LYS A 346 -3.81 -0.99 17.00
N ARG A 347 -2.90 -1.82 17.50
CA ARG A 347 -3.10 -2.45 18.82
C ARG A 347 -2.78 -1.55 20.00
N TYR A 348 -1.77 -0.70 19.88
CA TYR A 348 -1.10 -0.09 21.02
C TYR A 348 -1.11 1.43 21.02
N LEU A 349 -1.31 2.08 19.87
CA LEU A 349 -1.53 3.52 19.84
C LEU A 349 -3.02 3.86 20.02
N PRO A 350 -3.33 4.96 20.73
CA PRO A 350 -4.70 5.47 20.81
C PRO A 350 -5.32 5.69 19.42
N LYS A 351 -6.62 5.49 19.31
CA LYS A 351 -7.35 5.89 18.09
C LYS A 351 -7.16 7.39 17.88
N TYR A 352 -6.93 7.81 16.63
CA TYR A 352 -6.65 9.21 16.29
C TYR A 352 -5.35 9.76 16.90
N PHE A 353 -4.38 8.87 17.19
CA PHE A 353 -3.02 9.30 17.51
C PHE A 353 -2.41 10.13 16.37
N PHE A 354 -2.62 9.68 15.12
CA PHE A 354 -2.33 10.46 13.91
C PHE A 354 -3.60 11.15 13.42
N ASP A 355 -3.42 12.38 12.97
CA ASP A 355 -4.49 13.25 12.52
C ASP A 355 -4.73 13.12 11.02
N LEU A 356 -3.66 13.06 10.23
CA LEU A 356 -3.72 12.87 8.78
C LEU A 356 -2.90 11.66 8.36
N LEU A 357 -3.46 10.84 7.49
CA LEU A 357 -2.74 9.84 6.71
C LEU A 357 -2.54 10.35 5.29
N ILE A 358 -1.30 10.46 4.83
CA ILE A 358 -0.92 10.81 3.47
C ILE A 358 -0.47 9.52 2.77
N LEU A 359 -1.15 9.14 1.69
CA LEU A 359 -0.80 7.96 0.90
C LEU A 359 -0.22 8.39 -0.43
N ASP A 360 1.08 8.26 -0.58
CA ASP A 360 1.76 8.47 -1.86
C ASP A 360 1.61 7.24 -2.76
N GLU A 361 1.44 7.47 -4.06
CA GLU A 361 1.08 6.46 -5.07
C GLU A 361 -0.12 5.57 -4.66
N ALA A 362 -1.21 6.24 -4.28
CA ALA A 362 -2.38 5.59 -3.70
C ALA A 362 -3.04 4.51 -4.60
N HIS A 363 -2.81 4.57 -5.92
CA HIS A 363 -3.32 3.59 -6.87
C HIS A 363 -2.79 2.16 -6.62
N GLU A 364 -1.63 2.00 -5.97
CA GLU A 364 -1.08 0.68 -5.66
C GLU A 364 -1.89 -0.09 -4.61
N TYR A 365 -2.70 0.62 -3.81
CA TYR A 365 -3.51 0.01 -2.75
C TYR A 365 -4.88 -0.49 -3.23
N LYS A 366 -5.16 -0.44 -4.54
CA LYS A 366 -6.46 -0.84 -5.11
C LYS A 366 -6.80 -2.33 -4.96
N ASN A 367 -5.81 -3.21 -4.86
CA ASN A 367 -6.04 -4.65 -4.83
C ASN A 367 -6.66 -5.12 -3.49
N LEU A 368 -7.70 -5.98 -3.53
CA LEU A 368 -8.36 -6.51 -2.33
C LEU A 368 -7.41 -7.35 -1.46
N SER A 369 -6.74 -8.32 -2.07
CA SER A 369 -5.94 -9.34 -1.37
C SER A 369 -4.51 -8.89 -1.07
N SER A 370 -4.12 -7.66 -1.43
CA SER A 370 -2.77 -7.19 -1.14
C SER A 370 -2.65 -6.88 0.35
N ALA A 371 -1.58 -7.39 0.98
CA ALA A 371 -1.28 -7.09 2.38
C ALA A 371 -1.14 -5.58 2.62
N GLN A 372 -0.63 -4.85 1.62
CA GLN A 372 -0.52 -3.39 1.63
C GLN A 372 -1.89 -2.71 1.62
N GLY A 373 -2.83 -3.14 0.78
CA GLY A 373 -4.19 -2.59 0.76
C GLY A 373 -4.94 -2.86 2.06
N GLN A 374 -4.77 -4.03 2.66
CA GLN A 374 -5.35 -4.33 3.98
C GLN A 374 -4.75 -3.43 5.08
N ALA A 375 -3.43 -3.26 5.10
CA ALA A 375 -2.77 -2.37 6.05
C ALA A 375 -3.15 -0.89 5.86
N MET A 376 -3.35 -0.45 4.62
CA MET A 376 -3.89 0.89 4.32
C MET A 376 -5.27 1.07 4.97
N GLY A 377 -6.19 0.11 4.79
CA GLY A 377 -7.51 0.18 5.42
C GLY A 377 -7.45 0.21 6.96
N VAL A 378 -6.53 -0.57 7.57
CA VAL A 378 -6.29 -0.53 9.01
C VAL A 378 -5.82 0.86 9.46
N LEU A 379 -4.85 1.46 8.77
CA LEU A 379 -4.33 2.78 9.12
C LEU A 379 -5.37 3.88 8.91
N ALA A 380 -6.10 3.86 7.78
CA ALA A 380 -7.19 4.79 7.50
C ALA A 380 -8.28 4.77 8.58
N SER A 381 -8.57 3.60 9.16
CA SER A 381 -9.51 3.47 10.29
C SER A 381 -9.01 4.04 11.63
N ARG A 382 -7.71 4.30 11.74
CA ARG A 382 -7.02 4.76 12.96
C ARG A 382 -6.65 6.23 12.95
N VAL A 383 -6.71 6.89 11.80
CA VAL A 383 -6.43 8.32 11.64
C VAL A 383 -7.72 9.14 11.54
N ARG A 384 -7.66 10.46 11.76
CA ARG A 384 -8.86 11.33 11.64
C ARG A 384 -9.21 11.59 10.18
N LYS A 385 -8.21 11.87 9.35
CA LYS A 385 -8.35 12.26 7.95
C LYS A 385 -7.36 11.47 7.08
N THR A 386 -7.71 11.24 5.82
CA THR A 386 -6.83 10.57 4.84
C THR A 386 -6.78 11.36 3.55
N VAL A 387 -5.58 11.56 2.99
CA VAL A 387 -5.39 12.12 1.65
C VAL A 387 -4.65 11.11 0.77
N LEU A 388 -5.18 10.89 -0.42
CA LEU A 388 -4.63 9.97 -1.41
C LEU A 388 -3.97 10.79 -2.51
N LEU A 389 -2.69 10.54 -2.76
CA LEU A 389 -1.93 11.17 -3.85
C LEU A 389 -1.73 10.16 -4.95
N THR A 390 -2.12 10.48 -6.18
CA THR A 390 -1.88 9.60 -7.33
C THR A 390 -1.79 10.39 -8.62
N GLY A 391 -1.03 9.90 -9.60
CA GLY A 391 -1.08 10.40 -10.98
C GLY A 391 -2.22 9.80 -11.79
N THR A 392 -2.68 8.61 -11.41
CA THR A 392 -3.76 7.89 -12.10
C THR A 392 -4.67 7.27 -11.05
N LEU A 393 -5.89 7.81 -10.94
CA LEU A 393 -6.86 7.27 -9.97
C LEU A 393 -7.47 5.95 -10.44
N MET A 394 -7.60 5.74 -11.76
CA MET A 394 -8.25 4.57 -12.34
C MET A 394 -7.29 3.83 -13.30
N GLY A 395 -7.13 2.52 -13.10
CA GLY A 395 -6.40 1.63 -14.02
C GLY A 395 -7.25 1.12 -15.18
N GLY A 396 -8.35 1.81 -15.48
CA GLY A 396 -9.30 1.46 -16.54
C GLY A 396 -10.50 0.63 -16.09
N TYR A 397 -10.52 0.05 -14.88
CA TYR A 397 -11.65 -0.76 -14.40
C TYR A 397 -12.30 -0.19 -13.14
N ALA A 398 -13.60 -0.43 -12.96
CA ALA A 398 -14.35 0.09 -11.82
C ALA A 398 -14.03 -0.60 -10.48
N ASP A 399 -13.57 -1.85 -10.51
CA ASP A 399 -13.18 -2.61 -9.30
C ASP A 399 -11.87 -2.11 -8.69
N ASP A 400 -11.00 -1.49 -9.51
CA ASP A 400 -9.83 -0.76 -9.04
C ASP A 400 -10.22 0.36 -8.07
N LEU A 401 -11.33 1.06 -8.33
CA LEU A 401 -11.82 2.11 -7.45
C LEU A 401 -12.51 1.55 -6.21
N TYR A 402 -13.31 0.48 -6.37
CA TYR A 402 -14.18 0.00 -5.30
C TYR A 402 -13.44 -0.19 -3.97
N TYR A 403 -12.33 -0.94 -3.98
CA TYR A 403 -11.62 -1.24 -2.74
C TYR A 403 -10.81 -0.04 -2.23
N LEU A 404 -10.34 0.84 -3.11
CA LEU A 404 -9.67 2.07 -2.70
C LEU A 404 -10.65 3.01 -1.99
N LEU A 405 -11.82 3.21 -2.59
CA LEU A 405 -12.93 4.01 -2.05
C LEU A 405 -13.46 3.41 -0.74
N PHE A 406 -13.64 2.10 -0.66
CA PHE A 406 -14.11 1.47 0.59
C PHE A 406 -13.13 1.67 1.75
N ARG A 407 -11.82 1.71 1.47
CA ARG A 407 -10.79 1.96 2.48
C ARG A 407 -10.71 3.43 2.89
N ALA A 408 -10.89 4.35 1.95
CA ALA A 408 -10.77 5.79 2.19
C ALA A 408 -12.07 6.43 2.71
N LEU A 409 -13.20 6.04 2.13
CA LEU A 409 -14.55 6.59 2.34
C LEU A 409 -15.54 5.47 2.77
N PRO A 410 -15.24 4.66 3.80
CA PRO A 410 -16.09 3.54 4.18
C PRO A 410 -17.51 3.96 4.52
N ARG A 411 -17.68 5.13 5.17
CA ARG A 411 -18.99 5.66 5.53
C ARG A 411 -19.88 5.86 4.29
N ARG A 412 -19.36 6.49 3.25
CA ARG A 412 -20.10 6.79 2.01
C ARG A 412 -20.49 5.51 1.27
N MET A 413 -19.55 4.58 1.15
CA MET A 413 -19.81 3.28 0.53
C MET A 413 -20.89 2.48 1.29
N ILE A 414 -20.87 2.52 2.63
CA ILE A 414 -21.87 1.84 3.48
C ILE A 414 -23.24 2.52 3.38
N GLU A 415 -23.29 3.85 3.34
CA GLU A 415 -24.52 4.64 3.13
C GLU A 415 -25.19 4.25 1.81
N ASP A 416 -24.41 4.01 0.76
CA ASP A 416 -24.88 3.63 -0.57
C ASP A 416 -25.13 2.11 -0.73
N GLY A 417 -25.08 1.35 0.37
CA GLY A 417 -25.45 -0.07 0.41
C GLY A 417 -24.31 -1.05 0.11
N TYR A 418 -23.10 -0.58 -0.18
CA TYR A 418 -21.94 -1.41 -0.45
C TYR A 418 -21.30 -1.93 0.84
N LYS A 419 -21.90 -2.96 1.45
CA LYS A 419 -21.49 -3.51 2.75
C LYS A 419 -20.88 -4.90 2.61
N PRO A 420 -19.90 -5.27 3.45
CA PRO A 420 -19.44 -6.65 3.53
C PRO A 420 -20.58 -7.57 4.00
N ASN A 421 -20.55 -8.82 3.55
CA ASN A 421 -21.53 -9.81 4.00
C ASN A 421 -21.26 -10.26 5.46
N ALA A 422 -22.11 -11.15 6.00
CA ALA A 422 -21.99 -11.66 7.37
C ALA A 422 -20.61 -12.30 7.68
N ASN A 423 -19.93 -12.82 6.67
CA ASN A 423 -18.60 -13.44 6.79
C ASN A 423 -17.46 -12.44 6.55
N GLY A 424 -17.75 -11.15 6.43
CA GLY A 424 -16.76 -10.10 6.17
C GLY A 424 -16.26 -10.04 4.72
N SER A 425 -16.87 -10.78 3.79
CA SER A 425 -16.47 -10.80 2.38
C SER A 425 -17.07 -9.62 1.61
N PHE A 426 -16.24 -9.00 0.78
CA PHE A 426 -16.59 -7.89 -0.10
C PHE A 426 -17.02 -8.33 -1.50
N ALA A 427 -16.98 -9.62 -1.82
CA ALA A 427 -17.19 -10.09 -3.18
C ALA A 427 -18.57 -9.70 -3.76
N SER A 428 -19.63 -9.85 -2.97
CA SER A 428 -21.00 -9.48 -3.39
C SER A 428 -21.15 -7.98 -3.61
N SER A 429 -20.59 -7.19 -2.69
CA SER A 429 -20.66 -5.72 -2.72
C SER A 429 -19.82 -5.12 -3.85
N ALA A 430 -18.61 -5.65 -4.08
CA ALA A 430 -17.79 -5.29 -5.23
C ALA A 430 -18.51 -5.61 -6.54
N MET A 431 -19.17 -6.77 -6.65
CA MET A 431 -19.96 -7.12 -7.83
C MET A 431 -21.21 -6.25 -8.00
N ALA A 432 -21.85 -5.79 -6.92
CA ALA A 432 -22.93 -4.81 -7.00
C ALA A 432 -22.42 -3.48 -7.54
N PHE A 433 -21.35 -2.94 -6.96
CA PHE A 433 -20.71 -1.71 -7.43
C PHE A 433 -20.28 -1.79 -8.90
N MET A 434 -19.74 -2.93 -9.32
CA MET A 434 -19.41 -3.19 -10.74
C MET A 434 -20.62 -3.20 -11.66
N ARG A 435 -21.78 -3.67 -11.19
CA ARG A 435 -23.03 -3.63 -11.97
C ARG A 435 -23.60 -2.22 -12.06
N ASP A 436 -23.53 -1.48 -10.97
CA ASP A 436 -24.10 -0.13 -10.88
C ASP A 436 -23.24 0.92 -11.59
N HIS A 437 -21.91 0.72 -11.60
CA HIS A 437 -20.94 1.73 -12.01
C HIS A 437 -19.83 1.21 -12.93
N GLY A 438 -19.70 -0.08 -13.16
CA GLY A 438 -18.71 -0.63 -14.09
C GLY A 438 -19.27 -0.96 -15.47
N VAL A 439 -18.40 -1.41 -16.36
CA VAL A 439 -18.80 -1.99 -17.65
C VAL A 439 -18.66 -3.51 -17.57
N LEU A 440 -19.76 -4.22 -17.79
CA LEU A 440 -19.81 -5.69 -17.81
C LEU A 440 -20.18 -6.16 -19.20
N LYS A 441 -19.40 -7.09 -19.74
CA LYS A 441 -19.66 -7.77 -21.00
C LYS A 441 -20.21 -9.16 -20.72
N ASP A 442 -21.50 -9.35 -20.96
CA ASP A 442 -22.13 -10.67 -20.82
C ASP A 442 -21.85 -11.52 -22.06
N ILE A 443 -21.15 -12.63 -21.87
CA ILE A 443 -20.91 -13.65 -22.89
C ILE A 443 -21.95 -14.74 -22.71
N TYR A 444 -22.88 -14.81 -23.65
CA TYR A 444 -23.88 -15.85 -23.73
C TYR A 444 -23.29 -17.06 -24.46
N THR A 445 -23.08 -18.16 -23.73
CA THR A 445 -22.71 -19.44 -24.34
C THR A 445 -23.97 -20.29 -24.42
N GLN A 446 -24.52 -20.45 -25.62
CA GLN A 446 -25.58 -21.43 -25.88
C GLN A 446 -24.92 -22.77 -26.18
N ARG A 447 -25.30 -23.81 -25.42
CA ARG A 447 -24.98 -25.20 -25.74
C ARG A 447 -26.25 -25.87 -26.24
N GLU A 448 -26.24 -26.37 -27.46
CA GLU A 448 -27.20 -27.37 -27.91
C GLU A 448 -26.65 -28.74 -27.52
N GLU A 449 -27.25 -29.38 -26.51
CA GLU A 449 -26.97 -30.80 -26.26
C GLU A 449 -27.79 -31.63 -27.25
N GLY A 450 -27.11 -32.46 -28.03
CA GLY A 450 -27.72 -33.41 -28.94
C GLY A 450 -28.40 -34.57 -28.21
N ASN A 451 -29.67 -34.80 -28.58
CA ASN A 451 -30.47 -36.03 -28.43
C ASN A 451 -30.60 -36.68 -27.03
N HIS A 452 -31.56 -36.17 -26.24
CA HIS A 452 -32.43 -37.04 -25.44
C HIS A 452 -33.89 -36.82 -25.86
N LYS A 453 -34.62 -37.92 -26.08
CA LYS A 453 -35.96 -38.00 -26.71
C LYS A 453 -37.12 -37.43 -25.89
N THR A 454 -36.87 -36.66 -24.85
CA THR A 454 -37.91 -36.06 -24.00
C THR A 454 -37.39 -34.74 -23.43
N ALA A 455 -38.01 -33.65 -23.87
CA ALA A 455 -37.78 -32.24 -23.51
C ALA A 455 -36.48 -31.57 -24.02
N LYS A 456 -36.62 -30.70 -25.03
CA LYS A 456 -35.60 -29.72 -25.46
C LYS A 456 -35.41 -28.65 -24.37
N GLY A 457 -34.54 -28.89 -23.41
CA GLY A 457 -34.10 -27.89 -22.44
C GLY A 457 -32.94 -27.06 -22.99
N LYS A 458 -33.20 -25.83 -23.45
CA LYS A 458 -32.15 -24.90 -23.90
C LYS A 458 -31.41 -24.33 -22.68
N LYS A 459 -30.23 -24.88 -22.35
CA LYS A 459 -29.42 -24.39 -21.22
C LYS A 459 -28.51 -23.25 -21.70
N THR A 460 -28.95 -22.01 -21.49
CA THR A 460 -28.11 -20.81 -21.73
C THR A 460 -27.22 -20.56 -20.51
N SER A 461 -25.91 -20.56 -20.71
CA SER A 461 -24.94 -20.20 -19.68
C SER A 461 -24.48 -18.77 -19.93
N THR A 462 -24.77 -17.85 -19.02
CA THR A 462 -24.27 -16.47 -19.06
C THR A 462 -22.97 -16.36 -18.28
N ARG A 463 -21.92 -15.86 -18.91
CA ARG A 463 -20.64 -15.53 -18.26
C ARG A 463 -20.35 -14.05 -18.44
N SER A 464 -20.42 -13.28 -17.37
CA SER A 464 -20.05 -11.86 -17.37
C SER A 464 -18.53 -11.69 -17.25
N ILE A 465 -17.92 -10.96 -18.18
CA ILE A 465 -16.51 -10.54 -18.16
C ILE A 465 -16.44 -9.03 -17.91
N LYS A 466 -15.48 -8.60 -17.10
CA LYS A 466 -15.24 -7.18 -16.83
C LYS A 466 -14.66 -6.49 -18.06
N ALA A 467 -15.18 -5.32 -18.41
CA ALA A 467 -14.64 -4.46 -19.45
C ALA A 467 -14.10 -3.16 -18.84
N PRO A 468 -13.13 -2.50 -19.49
CA PRO A 468 -12.67 -1.20 -19.03
C PRO A 468 -13.79 -0.16 -19.16
N GLY A 469 -13.88 0.72 -18.17
CA GLY A 469 -14.84 1.81 -18.10
C GLY A 469 -15.47 1.97 -16.72
N PHE A 470 -15.84 3.21 -16.40
CA PHE A 470 -16.57 3.58 -15.20
C PHE A 470 -17.72 4.50 -15.59
N GLY A 471 -18.93 4.09 -15.23
CA GLY A 471 -20.15 4.75 -15.60
C GLY A 471 -20.22 6.18 -15.07
N PRO A 472 -20.84 7.12 -15.80
CA PRO A 472 -20.97 8.52 -15.39
C PRO A 472 -21.58 8.72 -14.01
N LYS A 473 -22.55 7.87 -13.62
CA LYS A 473 -23.16 7.88 -12.27
C LYS A 473 -22.13 7.64 -11.18
N GLY A 474 -21.19 6.72 -11.41
CA GLY A 474 -20.10 6.43 -10.47
C GLY A 474 -19.12 7.59 -10.37
N ILE A 475 -18.75 8.20 -11.50
CA ILE A 475 -17.86 9.38 -11.54
C ILE A 475 -18.48 10.53 -10.73
N HIS A 476 -19.75 10.82 -10.99
CA HIS A 476 -20.49 11.88 -10.32
C HIS A 476 -20.62 11.65 -8.81
N ARG A 477 -20.82 10.40 -8.37
CA ARG A 477 -21.01 10.07 -6.95
C ARG A 477 -19.71 9.94 -6.17
N TYR A 478 -18.68 9.32 -6.73
CA TYR A 478 -17.50 8.87 -5.99
C TYR A 478 -16.19 9.53 -6.38
N VAL A 479 -16.11 10.15 -7.56
CA VAL A 479 -14.85 10.74 -8.04
C VAL A 479 -14.89 12.25 -7.85
N ILE A 480 -15.83 12.94 -8.51
CA ILE A 480 -15.87 14.41 -8.53
C ILE A 480 -15.95 15.04 -7.13
N PRO A 481 -16.79 14.56 -6.19
CA PRO A 481 -16.94 15.24 -4.90
C PRO A 481 -15.73 15.14 -3.98
N TYR A 482 -14.84 14.18 -4.24
CA TYR A 482 -13.72 13.85 -3.35
C TYR A 482 -12.35 14.00 -4.02
N THR A 483 -12.30 14.33 -5.31
CA THR A 483 -11.05 14.37 -6.08
C THR A 483 -10.79 15.76 -6.63
N ILE A 484 -9.59 16.26 -6.38
CA ILE A 484 -9.06 17.47 -7.01
C ILE A 484 -8.12 17.03 -8.13
N PHE A 485 -8.32 17.58 -9.33
CA PHE A 485 -7.52 17.28 -10.50
C PHE A 485 -6.55 18.41 -10.80
N LEU A 486 -5.30 18.08 -11.11
CA LEU A 486 -4.30 19.04 -11.55
C LEU A 486 -3.46 18.47 -12.69
N LYS A 487 -3.44 19.15 -13.82
CA LYS A 487 -2.59 18.79 -14.95
C LYS A 487 -1.33 19.65 -14.97
N LEU A 488 -0.31 19.15 -15.64
CA LEU A 488 0.96 19.83 -15.75
C LEU A 488 0.84 21.18 -16.47
N LYS A 489 -0.02 21.25 -17.49
CA LYS A 489 -0.35 22.49 -18.21
C LYS A 489 -1.00 23.58 -17.35
N ASP A 490 -1.58 23.20 -16.21
CA ASP A 490 -2.23 24.13 -15.29
C ASP A 490 -1.18 24.82 -14.38
N ILE A 491 0.06 24.30 -14.34
CA ILE A 491 1.19 24.89 -13.62
C ILE A 491 1.95 25.83 -14.57
N GLY A 492 1.33 26.94 -14.95
CA GLY A 492 1.95 28.07 -15.67
C GLY A 492 2.61 27.73 -17.02
N ALA A 493 2.13 28.35 -18.11
CA ALA A 493 2.59 28.06 -19.47
C ALA A 493 4.11 28.20 -19.71
N ASP A 494 4.82 29.01 -18.90
CA ASP A 494 6.25 29.31 -19.08
C ASP A 494 7.20 28.46 -18.21
N VAL A 495 6.68 27.52 -17.42
CA VAL A 495 7.52 26.75 -16.46
C VAL A 495 8.19 25.55 -17.13
N LEU A 496 7.66 25.07 -18.26
CA LEU A 496 8.07 23.81 -18.89
C LEU A 496 8.44 23.99 -20.37
N PRO A 497 9.44 23.26 -20.87
CA PRO A 497 9.74 23.24 -22.29
C PRO A 497 8.64 22.54 -23.09
N ASP A 498 8.54 22.88 -24.38
CA ASP A 498 7.62 22.23 -25.31
C ASP A 498 7.82 20.71 -25.36
N TYR A 499 6.71 19.97 -25.36
CA TYR A 499 6.71 18.51 -25.50
C TYR A 499 6.36 18.13 -26.94
N GLN A 500 7.25 17.36 -27.58
CA GLN A 500 7.02 16.75 -28.88
C GLN A 500 7.10 15.23 -28.73
N GLU A 501 6.08 14.52 -29.22
CA GLU A 501 6.07 13.06 -29.29
C GLU A 501 6.31 12.64 -30.74
N GLU A 502 7.39 11.89 -30.97
CA GLU A 502 7.73 11.35 -32.29
C GLU A 502 7.65 9.82 -32.25
N PHE A 503 6.91 9.25 -33.19
CA PHE A 503 6.85 7.80 -33.38
C PHE A 503 7.93 7.38 -34.36
N ILE A 504 8.96 6.70 -33.87
CA ILE A 504 10.03 6.16 -34.69
C ILE A 504 9.79 4.66 -34.87
N ASP A 505 9.35 4.27 -36.06
CA ASP A 505 9.19 2.86 -36.42
C ASP A 505 10.55 2.21 -36.63
N ILE A 506 10.86 1.21 -35.80
CA ILE A 506 12.11 0.45 -35.88
C ILE A 506 11.83 -0.91 -36.53
N PRO A 507 12.33 -1.18 -37.75
CA PRO A 507 12.16 -2.48 -38.37
C PRO A 507 12.92 -3.55 -37.58
N MET A 508 12.32 -4.76 -37.46
CA MET A 508 13.04 -5.91 -36.92
C MET A 508 14.23 -6.25 -37.83
N THR A 509 15.36 -6.61 -37.24
CA THR A 509 16.49 -7.17 -38.02
C THR A 509 16.13 -8.55 -38.58
N ASP A 510 16.83 -9.03 -39.61
CA ASP A 510 16.58 -10.35 -40.22
C ASP A 510 16.61 -11.49 -39.19
N TYR A 511 17.56 -11.41 -38.25
CA TYR A 511 17.68 -12.37 -37.14
C TYR A 511 16.46 -12.30 -36.21
N GLN A 512 16.08 -11.10 -35.76
CA GLN A 512 14.90 -10.90 -34.91
C GLN A 512 13.63 -11.37 -35.62
N GLN A 513 13.47 -11.07 -36.90
CA GLN A 513 12.31 -11.46 -37.67
C GLN A 513 12.22 -12.98 -37.81
N THR A 514 13.35 -13.66 -38.02
CA THR A 514 13.43 -15.12 -38.11
C THR A 514 13.04 -15.78 -36.78
N GLU A 515 13.63 -15.33 -35.67
CA GLU A 515 13.31 -15.87 -34.34
C GLU A 515 11.87 -15.53 -33.92
N TYR A 516 11.37 -14.33 -34.25
CA TYR A 516 9.98 -13.96 -33.99
C TYR A 516 9.01 -14.86 -34.77
N LYS A 517 9.24 -15.09 -36.06
CA LYS A 517 8.42 -16.00 -36.89
C LYS A 517 8.45 -17.44 -36.34
N ARG A 518 9.64 -17.93 -35.95
CA ARG A 518 9.80 -19.26 -35.33
C ARG A 518 9.00 -19.35 -34.04
N TYR A 519 9.15 -18.38 -33.14
CA TYR A 519 8.48 -18.34 -31.85
C TYR A 519 6.95 -18.24 -32.00
N ALA A 520 6.47 -17.32 -32.85
CA ALA A 520 5.06 -17.14 -33.14
C ALA A 520 4.43 -18.41 -33.74
N SER A 521 5.14 -19.10 -34.62
CA SER A 521 4.68 -20.37 -35.21
C SER A 521 4.54 -21.47 -34.16
N ILE A 522 5.56 -21.66 -33.30
CA ILE A 522 5.54 -22.63 -32.21
C ILE A 522 4.38 -22.35 -31.26
N LEU A 523 4.27 -21.11 -30.78
CA LEU A 523 3.18 -20.71 -29.86
C LEU A 523 1.81 -20.91 -30.49
N SER A 524 1.62 -20.51 -31.75
CA SER A 524 0.34 -20.68 -32.44
C SER A 524 -0.03 -22.16 -32.60
N SER A 525 0.95 -23.02 -32.88
CA SER A 525 0.74 -24.47 -32.98
C SER A 525 0.35 -25.08 -31.64
N GLU A 526 1.08 -24.76 -30.57
CA GLU A 526 0.78 -25.26 -29.22
C GLU A 526 -0.57 -24.75 -28.71
N LEU A 527 -0.91 -23.48 -28.97
CA LEU A 527 -2.19 -22.91 -28.58
C LEU A 527 -3.36 -23.57 -29.33
N LYS A 528 -3.20 -23.89 -30.63
CA LYS A 528 -4.18 -24.67 -31.40
C LYS A 528 -4.34 -26.09 -30.82
N LYS A 529 -3.25 -26.77 -30.46
CA LYS A 529 -3.31 -28.11 -29.83
C LYS A 529 -4.01 -28.07 -28.47
N ALA A 530 -3.70 -27.08 -27.64
CA ALA A 530 -4.33 -26.88 -26.33
C ALA A 530 -5.84 -26.63 -26.48
N LEU A 531 -6.24 -25.73 -27.40
CA LEU A 531 -7.65 -25.48 -27.71
C LEU A 531 -8.37 -26.73 -28.22
N ALA A 532 -7.74 -27.53 -29.08
CA ALA A 532 -8.30 -28.79 -29.57
C ALA A 532 -8.54 -29.82 -28.45
N LYS A 533 -7.68 -29.82 -27.42
CA LYS A 533 -7.85 -30.64 -26.20
C LYS A 533 -8.85 -30.07 -25.20
N LYS A 534 -9.55 -28.98 -25.54
CA LYS A 534 -10.46 -28.22 -24.66
C LYS A 534 -9.78 -27.68 -23.40
N ASP A 535 -8.45 -27.51 -23.45
CA ASP A 535 -7.71 -26.84 -22.40
C ASP A 535 -8.04 -25.35 -22.48
N THR A 536 -9.01 -24.94 -21.68
CA THR A 536 -9.40 -23.54 -21.57
C THR A 536 -8.54 -22.90 -20.47
N PRO A 537 -8.02 -21.68 -20.66
CA PRO A 537 -7.36 -20.93 -19.60
C PRO A 537 -8.43 -20.48 -18.58
N THR A 538 -8.93 -21.43 -17.80
CA THR A 538 -9.85 -21.21 -16.69
C THR A 538 -9.39 -22.09 -15.53
N LYS A 539 -8.47 -21.54 -14.74
CA LYS A 539 -8.35 -21.67 -13.28
C LYS A 539 -6.99 -21.10 -12.85
N GLN A 540 -6.90 -19.78 -12.70
CA GLN A 540 -5.97 -19.23 -11.71
C GLN A 540 -6.49 -19.68 -10.34
N GLY A 541 -5.84 -20.67 -9.72
CA GLY A 541 -6.15 -21.02 -8.33
C GLY A 541 -5.93 -22.46 -7.85
N GLN A 542 -5.32 -23.38 -8.61
CA GLN A 542 -4.93 -24.68 -8.06
C GLN A 542 -3.51 -25.10 -8.48
N ASN A 543 -2.69 -25.37 -7.46
CA ASN A 543 -1.31 -25.89 -7.40
C ASN A 543 -0.68 -26.44 -8.70
N PRO A 544 0.53 -25.98 -9.08
CA PRO A 544 1.34 -26.64 -10.10
C PRO A 544 2.06 -27.85 -9.48
N LYS A 545 1.42 -29.02 -9.50
CA LYS A 545 2.10 -30.31 -9.32
C LYS A 545 1.94 -31.17 -10.59
N SER A 546 2.45 -30.71 -11.74
CA SER A 546 2.66 -31.61 -12.89
C SER A 546 3.43 -30.96 -14.05
N ILE A 547 4.54 -30.25 -13.77
CA ILE A 547 5.55 -29.99 -14.81
C ILE A 547 6.91 -30.39 -14.23
N ARG A 548 7.07 -31.70 -14.05
CA ARG A 548 8.36 -32.37 -13.91
C ARG A 548 8.28 -33.61 -14.78
N GLN A 549 8.64 -33.44 -16.05
CA GLN A 549 9.27 -34.43 -16.92
C GLN A 549 9.23 -33.84 -18.32
N LEU A 550 10.39 -33.37 -18.76
CA LEU A 550 10.91 -33.36 -20.13
C LEU A 550 12.26 -32.61 -20.04
N HIS A 551 13.25 -33.34 -19.55
CA HIS A 551 14.65 -33.15 -19.89
C HIS A 551 15.01 -34.28 -20.85
#